data_AF-N2J8H6-F1
#
_entry.id   AF-N2J8H6-F1
#
_cell.length_a   1.000
_cell.length_b   1.000
_cell.length_c   1.000
_cell.angle_alpha   90.00
_cell.angle_beta   90.00
_cell.angle_gamma   90.00
#
_symmetry.space_group_name_H-M   'P 1'
#
loop_
_entity.id
_entity.type
_entity.pdbx_description
1 polymer ?
#
loop_
_entity_poly.entity_id
_entity_poly.type
_entity_poly.pdbx_seq_one_letter_code
_entity_poly.pdbx_strand_id
1 'polypeptide(L)' 'MYQELNELWLLFIQTLAWTTYYLQLGLLLCAVGIVAGLVKWGVWWGKALVIGSVGIAALLALALDAIGKLVATL' A
#
# COMPACT_ATOMS: atom_id res chain seq x y z
N MET A 1 2.76 8.07 34.60
CA MET A 1 3.85 7.57 33.74
C MET A 1 3.45 6.37 32.89
N TYR A 2 2.78 5.35 33.43
CA TYR A 2 2.23 4.23 32.62
C TYR A 2 1.05 4.63 31.72
N GLN A 3 0.24 5.60 32.12
CA GLN A 3 -0.95 6.03 31.38
C GLN A 3 -0.60 6.76 30.08
N GLU A 4 0.38 7.68 30.11
CA GLU A 4 0.87 8.36 28.90
C GLU A 4 1.60 7.43 27.94
N LEU A 5 2.32 6.42 28.46
CA LEU A 5 2.95 5.40 27.63
C LEU A 5 1.90 4.55 26.90
N ASN A 6 0.77 4.26 27.57
CA ASN A 6 -0.33 3.50 26.98
C ASN A 6 -1.09 4.31 25.91
N GLU A 7 -1.27 5.62 26.11
CA GLU A 7 -1.87 6.51 25.11
C GLU A 7 -0.98 6.67 23.86
N LEU A 8 0.33 6.82 24.06
CA LEU A 8 1.31 6.83 22.96
C LEU A 8 1.30 5.51 22.18
N TRP A 9 1.16 4.38 22.89
CA TRP A 9 1.07 3.07 22.27
C TRP A 9 -0.20 2.90 21.43
N LEU A 10 -1.35 3.35 21.93
CA LEU A 10 -2.61 3.36 21.18
C LEU A 10 -2.54 4.24 19.92
N LEU A 11 -1.94 5.43 20.02
CA LEU A 11 -1.69 6.31 18.88
C LEU A 11 -0.77 5.67 17.84
N PHE A 12 0.26 4.95 18.28
CA PHE A 12 1.16 4.20 17.41
C PHE A 12 0.44 3.07 16.64
N ILE A 13 -0.40 2.29 17.32
CA ILE A 13 -1.22 1.25 16.68
C ILE A 13 -2.22 1.87 15.69
N GLN A 14 -2.87 2.96 16.06
CA GLN A 14 -3.83 3.64 15.21
C GLN A 14 -3.18 4.20 13.93
N THR A 15 -2.00 4.81 14.05
CA THR A 15 -1.25 5.32 12.89
C THR A 15 -0.75 4.19 11.98
N LEU A 16 -0.34 3.05 12.54
CA LEU A 16 -0.06 1.83 11.78
C LEU A 16 -1.29 1.33 11.00
N ALA A 17 -2.45 1.28 11.65
CA ALA A 17 -3.71 0.87 11.01
C ALA A 17 -4.10 1.82 9.86
N TRP A 18 -3.91 3.13 10.02
CA TRP A 18 -4.20 4.10 8.96
C TRP A 18 -3.23 3.93 7.79
N THR A 19 -1.94 3.71 8.08
CA THR A 19 -0.90 3.52 7.06
C THR A 19 -1.17 2.28 6.22
N THR A 20 -1.53 1.16 6.85
CA THR A 20 -1.92 -0.07 6.14
C THR A 20 -3.13 0.13 5.24
N TYR A 21 -4.15 0.85 5.74
CA TYR A 21 -5.34 1.20 4.95
C TYR A 21 -5.00 2.06 3.71
N TYR A 22 -4.16 3.10 3.86
CA TYR A 22 -3.73 3.93 2.73
C TYR A 22 -2.90 3.15 1.70
N LEU A 23 -2.04 2.24 2.14
CA LEU A 23 -1.28 1.37 1.23
C LEU A 23 -2.19 0.42 0.44
N GLN A 24 -3.21 -0.15 1.09
CA GLN A 24 -4.21 -0.99 0.41
C GLN A 24 -5.02 -0.20 -0.62
N LEU A 25 -5.42 1.03 -0.30
CA LEU A 25 -6.06 1.94 -1.26
C LEU A 25 -5.13 2.24 -2.45
N GLY A 26 -3.84 2.47 -2.19
CA GLY A 26 -2.83 2.65 -3.23
C GLY A 26 -2.72 1.43 -4.16
N LEU A 27 -2.75 0.22 -3.61
CA LEU A 27 -2.78 -1.02 -4.40
C LEU A 27 -4.03 -1.14 -5.27
N LEU A 28 -5.20 -0.79 -4.73
CA LEU A 28 -6.45 -0.80 -5.51
C LEU A 28 -6.38 0.19 -6.68
N LEU A 29 -5.84 1.39 -6.47
CA LEU A 29 -5.62 2.36 -7.55
C LEU A 29 -4.64 1.84 -8.60
N CYS A 30 -3.58 1.15 -8.18
CA CYS A 30 -2.66 0.49 -9.12
C CYS A 30 -3.37 -0.60 -9.92
N ALA A 31 -4.21 -1.43 -9.29
CA ALA A 31 -4.99 -2.45 -9.98
C ALA A 31 -5.93 -1.85 -11.04
N VAL A 32 -6.60 -0.74 -10.71
CA VAL A 32 -7.42 0.01 -11.69
C VAL A 32 -6.56 0.53 -12.85
N GLY A 33 -5.36 1.07 -12.56
CA GLY A 33 -4.39 1.49 -13.58
C GLY A 33 -3.94 0.36 -14.49
N ILE A 34 -3.66 -0.83 -13.94
CA ILE A 34 -3.30 -2.03 -14.69
C ILE A 34 -4.43 -2.43 -15.63
N VAL A 35 -5.67 -2.50 -15.13
CA VAL A 35 -6.84 -2.85 -15.94
C VAL A 35 -7.07 -1.83 -17.04
N ALA A 36 -6.99 -0.53 -16.74
CA ALA A 36 -7.13 0.53 -17.74
C ALA A 36 -6.04 0.47 -18.82
N GLY A 37 -4.80 0.17 -18.43
CA GLY A 37 -3.68 0.00 -19.35
C GLY A 37 -3.83 -1.27 -20.22
N LEU A 38 -4.36 -2.36 -19.66
CA LEU A 38 -4.69 -3.59 -20.41
C LEU A 38 -5.80 -3.37 -21.44
N VAL A 39 -6.84 -2.60 -21.10
CA VAL A 39 -7.91 -2.22 -22.04
C VAL A 39 -7.34 -1.47 -23.26
N LYS A 40 -6.28 -0.68 -23.06
CA LYS A 40 -5.58 0.09 -24.10
C LYS A 40 -4.25 -0.54 -24.53
N TRP A 41 -4.08 -1.87 -24.41
CA TRP A 41 -2.80 -2.56 -24.66
C TRP A 41 -2.23 -2.38 -26.09
N GLY A 42 -3.10 -2.12 -27.07
CA GLY A 42 -2.70 -1.81 -28.44
C GLY A 42 -1.95 -0.47 -28.58
N VAL A 43 -2.00 0.41 -27.58
CA VAL A 43 -1.35 1.73 -27.58
C VAL A 43 -0.11 1.70 -26.68
N TRP A 44 1.00 2.26 -27.14
CA TRP A 44 2.26 2.31 -26.38
C TRP A 44 2.14 2.93 -24.98
N TRP A 45 1.34 3.98 -24.81
CA TRP A 45 1.03 4.56 -23.49
C TRP A 45 0.32 3.57 -22.56
N GLY A 46 -0.52 2.66 -23.08
CA GLY A 46 -1.20 1.64 -22.29
C GLY A 46 -0.22 0.64 -21.67
N LYS A 47 0.78 0.20 -22.44
CA LYS A 47 1.85 -0.70 -21.95
C LYS A 47 2.70 -0.03 -20.87
N ALA A 48 3.08 1.23 -21.08
CA ALA A 48 3.84 2.00 -20.09
C ALA A 48 3.05 2.17 -18.78
N LEU A 49 1.74 2.38 -18.87
CA LEU A 49 0.86 2.53 -17.71
C LEU A 49 0.75 1.22 -16.92
N VAL A 50 0.64 0.06 -17.59
CA VAL A 50 0.67 -1.24 -16.91
C VAL A 50 2.02 -1.51 -16.26
N ILE A 51 3.13 -1.31 -16.96
CA ILE A 51 4.47 -1.58 -16.39
C ILE A 51 4.74 -0.66 -15.19
N GLY A 52 4.39 0.62 -15.29
CA GLY A 52 4.54 1.58 -14.19
C GLY A 52 3.66 1.23 -12.99
N SER A 53 2.39 0.89 -13.22
CA SER A 53 1.46 0.52 -12.14
C SER A 53 1.81 -0.82 -11.49
N VAL A 54 2.31 -1.81 -12.23
CA VAL A 54 2.83 -3.06 -11.67
C VAL A 54 4.08 -2.80 -10.82
N GLY A 55 5.01 -1.96 -11.28
CA GLY A 55 6.21 -1.61 -10.51
C GLY A 55 5.86 -0.91 -9.18
N ILE A 56 4.94 0.04 -9.21
CA ILE A 56 4.47 0.74 -8.01
C ILE A 56 3.69 -0.22 -7.09
N ALA A 57 2.85 -1.09 -7.66
CA ALA A 57 2.12 -2.10 -6.89
C ALA A 57 3.08 -3.07 -6.17
N ALA A 58 4.18 -3.47 -6.81
CA ALA A 58 5.18 -4.33 -6.17
C ALA A 58 5.84 -3.64 -4.96
N LEU A 59 6.19 -2.35 -5.07
CA LEU A 59 6.74 -1.57 -3.96
C LEU A 59 5.72 -1.40 -2.82
N LEU A 60 4.46 -1.10 -3.14
CA LEU A 60 3.38 -0.99 -2.16
C LEU A 60 3.11 -2.32 -1.45
N ALA A 61 3.13 -3.43 -2.18
CA ALA A 61 2.95 -4.77 -1.61
C ALA A 61 4.11 -5.14 -0.66
N LEU A 62 5.34 -4.81 -1.01
CA LEU A 62 6.50 -4.99 -0.13
C LEU A 62 6.42 -4.12 1.14
N ALA A 63 5.95 -2.88 1.01
CA ALA A 63 5.73 -2.01 2.16
C ALA A 63 4.65 -2.57 3.10
N LEU A 64 3.55 -3.10 2.55
CA LEU A 64 2.52 -3.79 3.32
C LEU A 64 3.02 -5.05 4.00
N ASP A 65 3.83 -5.87 3.33
CA ASP A 65 4.42 -7.08 3.93
C ASP A 65 5.37 -6.73 5.08
N ALA A 66 6.21 -5.70 4.91
CA ALA A 66 7.09 -5.21 5.97
C ALA A 66 6.32 -4.67 7.18
N ILE A 67 5.25 -3.90 6.96
CA ILE A 67 4.40 -3.41 8.05
C ILE A 67 3.63 -4.56 8.71
N GLY A 68 3.11 -5.52 7.94
CA GLY A 68 2.42 -6.68 8.48
C GLY A 68 3.33 -7.53 9.38
N LYS A 69 4.59 -7.73 8.98
CA LYS A 69 5.60 -8.39 9.81
C LYS A 69 5.91 -7.59 11.08
N LEU A 70 6.03 -6.27 10.99
CA LEU A 70 6.27 -5.39 12.13
C LEU A 70 5.13 -5.50 13.16
N VAL A 71 3.87 -5.47 12.69
CA VAL A 71 2.68 -5.62 13.53
C VAL A 71 2.60 -7.01 14.14
N ALA A 72 2.98 -8.07 13.42
CA ALA A 72 2.98 -9.44 13.96
C ALA A 72 4.06 -9.68 15.04
N THR A 73 5.11 -8.85 15.07
CA THR A 73 6.16 -8.91 16.10
C THR A 73 5.91 -8.03 17.33
N LEU A 74 4.88 -7.19 17.28
CA LEU A 74 4.41 -6.32 18.38
C LEU A 74 3.43 -7.06 19.28
#